data_AF-X0VLK2-F1
#
_entry.id   AF-X0VLK2-F1
#
_cell.length_a   1.000
_cell.length_b   1.000
_cell.length_c   1.000
_cell.angle_alpha   90.00
_cell.angle_beta   90.00
_cell.angle_gamma   90.00
#
_symmetry.space_group_name_H-M   'P 1'
#
loop_
_entity.id
_entity.type
_entity.pdbx_description
1 polymer ?
#
loop_
_entity_poly.entity_id
_entity_poly.type
_entity_poly.pdbx_seq_one_letter_code
_entity_poly.pdbx_strand_id
1 'polypeptide(L)' 'MVLTGVFFIYHYSNLEPSNNSNVIPVYTYKVVNTYPHDQSAFTEGLVFEDGVLYEGTGL' A
#
# COMPACT_ATOMS: atom_id res chain seq x y z
N MET A 1 54.90 16.92 11.36
CA MET A 1 55.47 16.05 12.42
C MET A 1 55.23 16.76 13.73
N VAL A 2 54.06 16.63 14.35
CA VAL A 2 53.57 15.43 15.03
C VAL A 2 52.08 15.18 14.76
N LEU A 3 51.73 13.90 14.72
CA LEU A 3 50.46 13.29 14.34
C LEU A 3 49.80 12.69 15.60
N THR A 4 48.65 13.22 16.02
CA THR A 4 47.54 12.57 16.75
C THR A 4 46.32 13.51 16.55
N GLY A 5 45.08 13.13 16.25
CA GLY A 5 44.37 11.88 16.43
C GLY A 5 43.02 12.20 17.11
N VAL A 6 42.01 12.56 16.31
CA VAL A 6 40.58 12.18 16.49
C VAL A 6 39.75 12.83 17.62
N PHE A 7 38.60 13.39 17.17
CA PHE A 7 37.32 13.61 17.85
C PHE A 7 37.25 14.75 18.88
N PHE A 8 36.45 15.78 18.57
CA PHE A 8 35.38 16.37 19.40
C PHE A 8 35.08 17.80 18.90
N ILE A 9 34.26 17.93 17.86
CA ILE A 9 33.25 19.00 17.84
C ILE A 9 31.93 18.34 17.43
N TYR A 10 31.07 18.25 18.42
CA TYR A 10 29.69 17.78 18.36
C TYR A 10 28.94 18.48 17.23
N HIS A 11 28.48 17.72 16.24
CA HIS A 11 27.28 18.06 15.48
C HIS A 11 26.43 16.79 15.40
N TYR A 12 25.78 16.46 16.51
CA TYR A 12 24.59 15.62 16.44
C TYR A 12 23.53 16.48 15.75
N SER A 13 23.37 16.32 14.44
CA SER A 13 22.19 16.82 13.76
C SER A 13 20.98 16.23 14.49
N ASN A 14 20.16 17.09 15.08
CA ASN A 14 18.92 16.72 15.73
C ASN A 14 18.13 15.78 14.81
N LEU A 15 18.02 14.50 15.18
CA LEU A 15 17.02 13.63 14.61
C LEU A 15 15.71 14.03 15.29
N GLU A 16 15.07 15.06 14.75
CA GLU A 16 13.69 15.34 15.09
C GLU A 16 12.87 14.09 14.79
N PRO A 17 12.12 13.54 15.75
CA PRO A 17 11.23 12.42 15.46
C PRO A 17 10.21 12.94 14.45
N SER A 18 10.21 12.38 13.24
CA SER A 18 9.14 12.60 12.26
C SER A 18 7.84 12.02 12.83
N ASN A 19 7.15 12.82 13.64
CA ASN A 19 5.83 12.49 14.17
C ASN A 19 4.78 12.82 13.10
N ASN A 20 4.90 12.15 11.96
CA ASN A 20 3.88 12.09 10.94
C ASN A 20 3.22 10.72 11.09
N SER A 21 2.32 10.59 12.05
CA SER A 21 1.37 9.49 12.13
C SER A 21 0.40 9.62 10.96
N ASN A 22 0.88 9.29 9.77
CA ASN A 22 0.04 9.13 8.58
C ASN A 22 -0.75 7.83 8.75
N VAL A 23 -1.81 7.90 9.57
CA VAL A 23 -2.68 6.76 9.84
C VAL A 23 -3.46 6.49 8.56
N ILE A 24 -3.19 5.36 7.93
CA ILE A 24 -3.91 4.90 6.75
C ILE A 24 -5.36 4.58 7.18
N PRO A 25 -6.38 5.20 6.58
CA PRO A 25 -7.77 4.94 6.96
C PRO A 25 -8.16 3.49 6.65
N VAL A 26 -8.90 2.87 7.57
CA VAL A 26 -9.49 1.53 7.40
C VAL A 26 -10.96 1.69 7.03
N TYR A 27 -11.37 1.07 5.94
CA TYR A 27 -12.75 1.08 5.47
C TYR A 27 -13.47 -0.24 5.77
N THR A 28 -14.78 -0.16 5.99
CA THR A 28 -15.68 -1.32 5.99
C THR A 28 -16.64 -1.23 4.80
N TYR A 29 -17.46 -2.25 4.59
CA TYR A 29 -18.38 -2.33 3.48
C TYR A 29 -19.79 -2.76 3.92
N LYS A 30 -20.78 -2.45 3.08
CA LYS A 30 -22.14 -2.99 3.16
C LYS A 30 -22.44 -3.66 1.83
N VAL A 31 -22.96 -4.89 1.87
CA VAL A 31 -23.45 -5.57 0.67
C VAL A 31 -24.74 -4.90 0.23
N VAL A 32 -24.74 -4.29 -0.96
CA VAL A 32 -25.93 -3.66 -1.55
C VAL A 32 -26.72 -4.68 -2.36
N ASN A 33 -26.04 -5.43 -3.23
CA ASN A 33 -26.60 -6.47 -4.09
C ASN A 33 -25.64 -7.67 -4.15
N THR A 34 -26.19 -8.85 -4.48
CA THR A 34 -25.42 -10.07 -4.75
C THR A 34 -25.89 -10.66 -6.07
N TYR A 35 -24.95 -11.07 -6.93
CA TYR A 35 -25.24 -11.68 -8.22
C TYR A 35 -24.57 -13.06 -8.30
N PRO A 36 -25.13 -14.04 -9.04
CA PRO A 36 -24.49 -15.32 -9.27
C PRO A 36 -23.12 -15.16 -9.95
N HIS A 37 -22.14 -15.95 -9.53
CA HIS A 37 -20.82 -16.05 -10.17
C HIS A 37 -20.52 -17.52 -10.46
N ASP A 38 -19.87 -17.78 -11.58
CA ASP A 38 -19.47 -19.12 -11.98
C ASP A 38 -18.30 -19.59 -11.12
N GLN A 39 -18.53 -20.61 -10.29
CA GLN A 39 -17.52 -21.15 -9.37
C GLN A 39 -16.34 -21.82 -10.09
N SER A 40 -16.47 -22.11 -11.39
CA SER A 40 -15.39 -22.66 -12.20
C SER A 40 -14.51 -21.60 -12.88
N ALA A 41 -14.93 -20.33 -12.87
CA ALA A 41 -14.17 -19.23 -13.45
C ALA A 41 -13.07 -18.74 -12.48
N PHE A 42 -11.80 -18.99 -12.80
CA PHE A 42 -10.67 -18.44 -12.04
C PHE A 42 -10.42 -16.98 -12.44
N THR A 43 -10.98 -16.03 -11.69
CA THR A 43 -10.92 -14.59 -11.99
C THR A 43 -9.47 -14.05 -11.95
N GLU A 44 -8.99 -13.55 -13.08
CA GLU A 44 -7.68 -12.90 -13.22
C GLU A 44 -7.78 -11.41 -13.60
N GLY A 45 -8.97 -10.95 -13.97
CA GLY A 45 -9.27 -9.54 -14.22
C GLY A 45 -10.77 -9.31 -14.29
N LEU A 46 -11.23 -8.12 -13.88
CA LEU A 46 -12.64 -7.77 -13.84
C LEU A 46 -12.84 -6.29 -14.19
N VAL A 47 -13.66 -6.00 -15.20
CA VAL A 47 -13.97 -4.65 -15.67
C VAL A 47 -15.48 -4.49 -15.86
N PHE A 48 -16.02 -3.33 -15.50
CA PHE A 48 -17.41 -2.97 -15.78
C PHE A 48 -17.42 -1.78 -16.75
N GLU A 49 -17.98 -1.98 -17.94
CA GLU A 49 -18.04 -0.98 -19.00
C GLU A 49 -19.41 -1.09 -19.68
N ASP A 50 -20.05 0.05 -19.96
CA ASP A 50 -21.33 0.13 -20.69
C ASP A 50 -22.45 -0.79 -20.15
N GLY A 51 -22.49 -1.02 -18.83
CA GLY A 51 -23.51 -1.87 -18.21
C GLY A 51 -23.20 -3.37 -18.24
N VAL A 52 -22.01 -3.75 -18.74
CA VAL A 52 -21.58 -5.15 -18.89
C VAL A 52 -20.34 -5.42 -18.04
N LEU A 53 -20.29 -6.64 -17.48
CA LEU A 53 -19.15 -7.15 -16.74
C LEU A 53 -18.27 -7.99 -17.67
N TYR A 54 -17.01 -7.60 -17.83
CA TYR A 54 -15.98 -8.33 -18.55
C TYR A 54 -15.04 -8.99 -17.55
N GLU A 55 -14.89 -10.31 -17.65
CA GLU A 55 -14.05 -11.10 -16.75
C GLU A 55 -12.96 -11.83 -17.54
N GLY A 56 -11.70 -11.67 -17.13
CA GLY A 56 -10.60 -12.51 -17.58
C GLY A 56 -10.51 -13.76 -16.72
N THR A 57 -10.44 -14.94 -17.32
CA THR A 57 -10.37 -16.23 -16.62
C THR A 57 -9.10 -16.98 -16.98
N GLY A 58 -8.41 -17.53 -15.99
CA GLY A 58 -7.24 -18.40 -16.21
C GLY A 58 -7.64 -19.81 -16.66
N LEU A 59 -7.01 -20.34 -17.72
CA LEU A 59 -7.10 -21.73 -18.19
C LEU A 59 -5.76 -22.45 -18.07
#